data_AF-A0A960YYB9-F1
#
_entry.id   AF-A0A960YYB9-F1
#
_cell.length_a   1.000
_cell.length_b   1.000
_cell.length_c   1.000
_cell.angle_alpha   90.00
_cell.angle_beta   90.00
_cell.angle_gamma   90.00
#
_symmetry.space_group_name_H-M   'P 1'
#
loop_
_entity.id
_entity.type
_entity.pdbx_description
1 polymer ?
#
loop_
_entity_poly.entity_id
_entity_poly.type
_entity_poly.pdbx_seq_one_letter_code
_entity_poly.pdbx_strand_id
1 'polypeptide(L)'
;MNNSILFLTKFLFIFIFLLFSACYLNPTIKSNLSKSDLKNENGYLFMLANTSGSQRENQVGLYTLGGNVSSLNGSLILNLNNSESLTISQNGIFQFSTTFPSGNSYSISVTTQPQGMYCYISNGSGTITSNITNVSINCISGNSNGTLVGGGNFQ
;
A
#
# COMPACT_ATOMS: atom_id res chain seq x y z
N MET A 1 58.67 23.09 -44.38
CA MET A 1 57.75 22.57 -43.34
C MET A 1 56.79 21.63 -44.03
N ASN A 2 56.92 20.34 -43.74
CA ASN A 2 56.74 19.28 -44.73
C ASN A 2 55.28 18.80 -44.76
N ASN A 3 54.71 18.65 -45.96
CA ASN A 3 53.35 18.16 -46.19
C ASN A 3 53.07 16.79 -45.53
N SER A 4 54.12 16.01 -45.29
CA SER A 4 54.07 14.74 -44.55
C SER A 4 53.67 14.92 -43.07
N ILE A 5 54.10 16.00 -42.42
CA ILE A 5 53.78 16.28 -41.00
C ILE A 5 52.31 16.70 -40.87
N LEU A 6 51.78 17.45 -41.85
CA LEU A 6 50.37 17.85 -41.92
C LEU A 6 49.43 16.64 -42.11
N PHE A 7 49.89 15.62 -42.84
CA PHE A 7 49.13 14.39 -43.03
C PHE A 7 49.08 13.54 -41.75
N LEU A 8 50.22 13.41 -41.04
CA LEU A 8 50.26 12.70 -39.76
C LEU A 8 49.42 13.38 -38.67
N THR A 9 49.42 14.71 -38.57
CA THR A 9 48.64 15.41 -37.55
C THR A 9 47.13 15.32 -37.79
N LYS A 10 46.67 15.34 -39.05
CA LYS A 10 45.26 15.09 -39.40
C LYS A 10 44.84 13.66 -39.12
N PHE A 11 45.68 12.68 -39.45
CA PHE A 11 45.38 11.26 -39.23
C PHE A 11 45.31 10.95 -37.72
N LEU A 12 46.22 11.53 -36.93
CA LEU A 12 46.22 11.41 -35.48
C LEU A 12 44.96 12.04 -34.84
N PHE A 13 44.51 13.21 -35.31
CA PHE A 13 43.28 13.85 -34.82
C PHE A 13 42.02 13.04 -35.11
N ILE A 14 41.92 12.47 -36.32
CA ILE A 14 40.79 11.60 -36.69
C ILE A 14 40.78 10.33 -35.83
N PHE A 15 41.94 9.74 -35.57
CA PHE A 15 42.04 8.56 -34.71
C PHE A 15 41.66 8.86 -33.26
N ILE A 16 42.08 10.02 -32.73
CA ILE A 16 41.68 10.50 -31.39
C ILE A 16 40.17 10.73 -31.31
N PHE A 17 39.56 11.33 -32.34
CA PHE A 17 38.11 11.57 -32.38
C PHE A 17 37.31 10.25 -32.46
N LEU A 18 37.79 9.28 -33.22
CA LEU A 18 37.18 7.95 -33.31
C LEU A 18 37.31 7.16 -31.99
N LEU A 19 38.44 7.29 -31.29
CA LEU A 19 38.62 6.71 -29.95
C LEU A 19 37.72 7.38 -28.90
N PHE A 20 37.54 8.71 -28.95
CA PHE A 20 36.64 9.44 -28.07
C PHE A 20 35.16 9.08 -28.31
N SER A 21 34.77 8.92 -29.58
CA SER A 21 33.41 8.53 -29.95
C SER A 21 33.10 7.08 -29.53
N ALA A 22 34.07 6.16 -29.65
CA ALA A 22 33.93 4.77 -29.19
C ALA A 22 33.82 4.64 -27.64
N CYS A 23 34.50 5.49 -26.88
CA CYS A 23 34.31 5.56 -25.42
C CYS A 23 32.93 6.10 -25.01
N TYR A 24 32.31 6.96 -25.84
CA TYR A 24 30.98 7.51 -25.58
C TYR A 24 29.82 6.53 -25.87
N LEU A 25 30.09 5.43 -26.58
CA LEU A 25 29.09 4.41 -26.94
C LEU A 25 29.07 3.21 -25.97
N ASN A 26 29.75 3.29 -24.81
CA ASN A 26 29.69 2.23 -23.80
C ASN A 26 28.62 2.54 -22.73
N PRO A 27 27.49 1.80 -22.67
CA PRO A 27 26.36 2.12 -21.79
C PRO A 27 26.46 1.43 -20.42
N THR A 28 27.66 1.38 -19.81
CA THR A 28 27.86 0.72 -18.50
C THR A 28 28.21 1.68 -17.35
N ILE A 29 27.75 2.94 -17.41
CA ILE A 29 27.75 3.81 -16.23
C ILE A 29 26.35 4.41 -16.05
N LYS A 30 25.39 3.57 -15.66
CA LYS A 30 24.39 4.06 -14.68
C LYS A 30 25.09 4.01 -13.34
N SER A 31 25.43 5.20 -12.86
CA SER A 31 25.94 5.45 -11.53
C SER A 31 25.19 4.62 -10.50
N ASN A 32 25.98 4.04 -9.60
CA ASN A 32 25.58 3.41 -8.35
C ASN A 32 24.94 4.44 -7.39
N LEU A 33 23.92 5.18 -7.85
CA LEU A 33 23.04 5.92 -6.97
C LEU A 33 21.87 5.00 -6.66
N SER A 34 22.00 4.36 -5.51
CA SER A 34 20.99 3.54 -4.87
C SER A 34 19.61 4.20 -5.01
N LYS A 35 18.62 3.44 -5.50
CA LYS A 35 17.19 3.83 -5.46
C LYS A 35 16.64 3.92 -4.00
N SER A 36 17.51 3.96 -2.99
CA SER A 36 17.14 4.14 -1.59
C SER A 36 16.74 5.57 -1.22
N ASP A 37 16.98 6.55 -2.11
CA ASP A 37 16.69 7.96 -1.81
C ASP A 37 15.37 8.47 -2.37
N LEU A 38 14.53 7.61 -2.96
CA LEU A 38 13.11 7.94 -3.16
C LEU A 38 12.27 7.44 -1.97
N LYS A 39 12.70 7.78 -0.74
CA LYS A 39 11.78 7.90 0.39
C LYS A 39 11.08 9.25 0.23
N ASN A 40 9.89 9.24 -0.37
CA ASN A 40 8.96 10.34 -0.16
C ASN A 40 7.83 9.85 0.75
N GLU A 41 7.71 10.54 1.87
CA GLU A 41 6.67 10.37 2.86
C GLU A 41 5.33 10.68 2.20
N ASN A 42 4.39 9.73 2.16
CA ASN A 42 3.04 9.84 1.56
C ASN A 42 2.93 9.45 0.07
N GLY A 43 3.39 8.25 -0.27
CA GLY A 43 3.40 7.65 -1.63
C GLY A 43 2.06 7.53 -2.37
N TYR A 44 1.48 8.66 -2.78
CA TYR A 44 0.55 8.73 -3.90
C TYR A 44 1.36 8.66 -5.20
N LEU A 45 1.16 7.57 -5.95
CA LEU A 45 1.83 7.28 -7.22
C LEU A 45 1.67 8.44 -8.23
N PHE A 46 2.81 8.93 -8.75
CA PHE A 46 2.83 9.84 -9.89
C PHE A 46 2.33 9.13 -11.15
N MET A 47 1.10 9.45 -11.57
CA MET A 47 0.65 9.17 -12.93
C MET A 47 1.29 10.16 -13.90
N LEU A 48 2.53 9.93 -14.37
CA LEU A 48 3.01 10.51 -15.64
C LEU A 48 4.19 9.68 -16.21
N ALA A 49 3.93 8.78 -17.17
CA ALA A 49 4.79 8.58 -18.34
C ALA A 49 4.23 7.48 -19.27
N ASN A 50 3.74 7.88 -20.45
CA ASN A 50 3.69 7.00 -21.60
C ASN A 50 5.13 6.74 -22.07
N THR A 51 5.69 5.54 -21.85
CA THR A 51 6.80 5.01 -22.64
C THR A 51 6.96 3.50 -22.42
N SER A 52 7.21 2.79 -23.51
CA SER A 52 7.26 1.34 -23.67
C SER A 52 8.47 0.71 -22.97
N GLY A 53 8.37 0.50 -21.65
CA GLY A 53 9.25 -0.37 -20.88
C GLY A 53 8.51 -1.64 -20.45
N SER A 54 9.07 -2.81 -20.75
CA SER A 54 8.57 -4.10 -20.24
C SER A 54 8.64 -4.13 -18.71
N GLN A 55 7.50 -3.89 -18.05
CA GLN A 55 7.34 -3.83 -16.61
C GLN A 55 7.42 -5.23 -15.98
N ARG A 56 8.36 -5.43 -15.05
CA ARG A 56 8.07 -6.25 -13.86
C ARG A 56 7.87 -5.28 -12.70
N GLU A 57 6.87 -4.42 -12.82
CA GLU A 57 6.27 -3.76 -11.67
C GLU A 57 5.63 -4.86 -10.84
N ASN A 58 6.10 -5.03 -9.61
CA ASN A 58 5.24 -5.61 -8.59
C ASN A 58 4.15 -4.56 -8.36
N GLN A 59 3.12 -4.60 -9.21
CA GLN A 59 1.94 -3.75 -9.16
C GLN A 59 1.41 -3.83 -7.74
N VAL A 60 1.64 -2.78 -6.96
CA VAL A 60 1.19 -2.76 -5.57
C VAL A 60 -0.31 -2.49 -5.63
N GLY A 61 -1.08 -3.58 -5.73
CA GLY A 61 -2.53 -3.52 -5.66
C GLY A 61 -2.94 -2.79 -4.39
N LEU A 62 -3.77 -1.76 -4.55
CA LEU A 62 -4.48 -1.16 -3.44
C LEU A 62 -5.74 -1.99 -3.18
N TYR A 63 -5.89 -2.40 -1.94
CA TYR A 63 -6.99 -3.25 -1.51
C TYR A 63 -7.87 -2.51 -0.53
N THR A 64 -9.17 -2.81 -0.61
CA THR A 64 -10.18 -2.29 0.29
C THR A 64 -10.31 -3.18 1.53
N LEU A 65 -10.76 -2.57 2.62
CA LEU A 65 -11.04 -3.25 3.88
C LEU A 65 -12.49 -2.98 4.28
N GLY A 66 -13.25 -4.04 4.48
CA GLY A 66 -14.64 -3.98 4.83
C GLY A 66 -15.14 -5.30 5.39
N GLY A 67 -16.43 -5.33 5.67
CA GLY A 67 -17.04 -6.44 6.37
C GLY A 67 -18.54 -6.29 6.50
N ASN A 68 -19.11 -7.08 7.40
CA ASN A 68 -20.53 -7.04 7.71
C ASN A 68 -20.77 -6.89 9.21
N VAL A 69 -21.72 -6.03 9.58
CA VAL A 69 -22.23 -5.88 10.94
C VAL A 69 -23.57 -6.60 11.09
N SER A 70 -23.72 -7.36 12.17
CA SER A 70 -24.97 -8.04 12.52
C SER A 70 -25.42 -7.73 13.95
N SER A 71 -26.73 -7.80 14.17
CA SER A 71 -27.37 -7.61 15.48
C SER A 71 -27.08 -6.28 16.17
N LEU A 72 -26.69 -5.24 15.44
CA LEU A 72 -26.50 -3.89 15.95
C LEU A 72 -27.85 -3.21 16.20
N ASN A 73 -27.99 -2.64 17.40
CA ASN A 73 -29.04 -1.70 17.76
C ASN A 73 -28.38 -0.47 18.42
N GLY A 74 -28.45 0.68 17.75
CA GLY A 74 -27.76 1.90 18.17
C GLY A 74 -26.58 2.27 17.28
N SER A 75 -25.58 2.95 17.85
CA SER A 75 -24.40 3.45 17.13
C SER A 75 -23.13 2.77 17.62
N LEU A 76 -22.31 2.33 16.68
CA LEU A 76 -21.00 1.72 16.88
C LEU A 76 -19.94 2.60 16.19
N ILE A 77 -18.85 2.90 16.87
CA ILE A 77 -17.70 3.60 16.25
C ILE A 77 -16.52 2.66 16.21
N LEU A 78 -16.01 2.42 15.00
CA LEU A 78 -14.81 1.65 14.73
C LEU A 78 -13.65 2.58 14.44
N ASN A 79 -12.45 2.11 14.73
CA ASN A 79 -11.21 2.77 14.38
C ASN A 79 -10.29 1.79 13.66
N LEU A 80 -9.75 2.24 12.53
CA LEU A 80 -8.80 1.51 11.70
C LEU A 80 -7.41 2.10 11.91
N ASN A 81 -6.48 1.29 12.42
CA ASN A 81 -5.06 1.65 12.61
C ASN A 81 -4.81 3.00 13.32
N ASN A 82 -5.76 3.49 14.13
CA ASN A 82 -5.71 4.82 14.75
C ASN A 82 -5.67 5.99 13.76
N SER A 83 -6.03 5.75 12.49
CA SER A 83 -5.98 6.74 11.41
C SER A 83 -7.36 7.13 10.88
N GLU A 84 -8.29 6.18 10.80
CA GLU A 84 -9.65 6.42 10.29
C GLU A 84 -10.69 5.93 11.29
N SER A 85 -11.70 6.76 11.57
CA SER A 85 -12.86 6.38 12.37
C SER A 85 -14.10 6.23 11.50
N LEU A 86 -14.84 5.14 11.67
CA LEU A 86 -16.05 4.83 10.93
C LEU A 86 -17.23 4.66 11.89
N THR A 87 -18.29 5.44 11.71
CA THR A 87 -19.53 5.32 12.48
C THR A 87 -20.52 4.43 11.74
N ILE A 88 -21.04 3.42 12.41
CA ILE A 88 -22.02 2.47 11.89
C ILE A 88 -23.28 2.54 12.75
N SER A 89 -24.42 2.82 12.12
CA SER A 89 -25.73 2.96 12.80
C SER A 89 -26.74 1.88 12.40
N GLN A 90 -26.38 1.01 11.45
CA GLN A 90 -27.27 0.00 10.89
C GLN A 90 -26.49 -1.29 10.57
N ASN A 91 -27.21 -2.40 10.52
CA ASN A 91 -26.67 -3.69 10.09
C ASN A 91 -26.38 -3.69 8.58
N GLY A 92 -25.46 -4.55 8.17
CA GLY A 92 -25.10 -4.74 6.77
C GLY A 92 -23.62 -4.50 6.47
N ILE A 93 -23.33 -4.32 5.19
CA ILE A 93 -21.97 -4.18 4.67
C ILE A 93 -21.41 -2.80 5.06
N PHE A 94 -20.18 -2.79 5.55
CA PHE A 94 -19.39 -1.58 5.76
C PHE A 94 -18.04 -1.69 5.05
N GLN A 95 -17.45 -0.54 4.73
CA GLN A 95 -16.13 -0.44 4.12
C GLN A 95 -15.45 0.85 4.60
N PHE A 96 -14.16 0.76 4.89
CA PHE A 96 -13.33 1.92 5.18
C PHE A 96 -12.91 2.62 3.89
N SER A 97 -12.73 3.93 3.94
CA SER A 97 -12.29 4.71 2.77
C SER A 97 -10.80 4.53 2.50
N THR A 98 -10.01 4.25 3.55
CA THR A 98 -8.58 3.96 3.43
C THR A 98 -8.37 2.65 2.67
N THR A 99 -7.57 2.73 1.61
CA THR A 99 -7.07 1.56 0.89
C THR A 99 -5.62 1.31 1.27
N PHE A 100 -5.21 0.04 1.25
CA PHE A 100 -3.88 -0.35 1.66
C PHE A 100 -3.15 -1.10 0.54
N PRO A 101 -1.85 -0.84 0.36
CA PRO A 101 -1.01 -1.66 -0.49
C PRO A 101 -0.85 -3.09 0.08
N SER A 102 -0.62 -4.08 -0.78
CA SER A 102 -0.29 -5.46 -0.36
C SER A 102 0.86 -5.50 0.66
N GLY A 103 0.75 -6.36 1.66
CA GLY A 103 1.75 -6.57 2.72
C GLY A 103 1.57 -5.68 3.95
N ASN A 104 0.68 -4.68 3.92
CA ASN A 104 0.41 -3.84 5.09
C ASN A 104 -0.44 -4.57 6.13
N SER A 105 -0.18 -4.28 7.40
CA SER A 105 -1.03 -4.74 8.51
C SER A 105 -2.24 -3.84 8.71
N TYR A 106 -3.37 -4.44 9.09
CA TYR A 106 -4.54 -3.72 9.57
C TYR A 106 -4.94 -4.19 10.95
N SER A 107 -5.56 -3.29 11.72
CA SER A 107 -6.16 -3.53 13.02
C SER A 107 -7.37 -2.62 13.17
N ILE A 108 -8.52 -3.24 13.41
CA ILE A 108 -9.81 -2.60 13.64
C ILE A 108 -10.13 -2.76 15.12
N SER A 109 -10.41 -1.64 15.79
CA SER A 109 -10.85 -1.60 17.18
C SER A 109 -12.23 -0.97 17.30
N VAL A 110 -12.99 -1.37 18.32
CA VAL A 110 -14.22 -0.67 18.72
C VAL A 110 -13.84 0.48 19.63
N THR A 111 -14.10 1.71 19.20
CA THR A 111 -13.86 2.92 20.00
C THR A 111 -15.06 3.24 20.88
N THR A 112 -16.27 3.03 20.37
CA THR A 112 -17.52 3.30 21.10
C THR A 112 -18.49 2.15 20.92
N GLN A 113 -18.84 1.49 22.03
CA GLN A 113 -19.87 0.45 22.05
C GLN A 113 -21.27 1.08 22.05
N PRO A 114 -22.28 0.41 21.47
CA PRO A 114 -23.66 0.85 21.57
C PRO A 114 -24.15 0.73 23.03
N GLN A 115 -25.10 1.58 23.41
CA GLN A 115 -25.68 1.53 24.77
C GLN A 115 -26.44 0.21 24.99
N GLY A 116 -26.12 -0.50 26.07
CA GLY A 116 -26.78 -1.77 26.41
C GLY A 116 -26.40 -2.95 25.50
N MET A 117 -25.32 -2.82 24.73
CA MET A 117 -24.82 -3.87 23.85
C MET A 117 -23.31 -4.00 23.94
N TYR A 118 -22.80 -5.14 23.48
CA TYR A 118 -21.39 -5.38 23.29
C TYR A 118 -21.15 -5.97 21.91
N CYS A 119 -20.39 -5.26 21.07
CA CYS A 119 -19.97 -5.70 19.76
C CYS A 119 -18.54 -6.25 19.82
N TYR A 120 -18.33 -7.44 19.25
CA TYR A 120 -17.02 -8.04 19.09
C TYR A 120 -16.69 -8.21 17.61
N ILE A 121 -15.40 -8.13 17.29
CA ILE A 121 -14.89 -8.18 15.92
C ILE A 121 -14.17 -9.52 15.70
N SER A 122 -14.53 -10.21 14.62
CA SER A 122 -13.80 -11.37 14.08
C SER A 122 -13.06 -10.95 12.82
N ASN A 123 -11.84 -11.45 12.64
CA ASN A 123 -10.91 -11.00 11.59
C ASN A 123 -10.65 -9.49 11.64
N GLY A 124 -10.59 -8.92 12.86
CA GLY A 124 -10.35 -7.49 13.07
C GLY A 124 -8.91 -7.06 12.80
N SER A 125 -7.98 -7.99 12.62
CA SER A 125 -6.58 -7.69 12.32
C SER A 125 -5.97 -8.73 11.38
N GLY A 126 -4.90 -8.33 10.70
CA GLY A 126 -4.17 -9.22 9.80
C GLY A 126 -3.27 -8.46 8.84
N THR A 127 -2.86 -9.14 7.77
CA THR A 127 -2.07 -8.57 6.67
C THR A 127 -2.92 -8.54 5.40
N ILE A 128 -2.80 -7.45 4.65
CA ILE A 128 -3.55 -7.24 3.42
C ILE A 128 -2.83 -7.90 2.26
N THR A 129 -3.45 -8.91 1.66
CA THR A 129 -2.95 -9.59 0.44
C THR A 129 -3.95 -9.52 -0.71
N SER A 130 -5.18 -9.11 -0.41
CA SER A 130 -6.31 -8.95 -1.33
C SER A 130 -7.35 -8.03 -0.69
N ASN A 131 -8.43 -7.72 -1.42
CA ASN A 131 -9.60 -7.07 -0.82
C ASN A 131 -10.10 -7.91 0.36
N ILE A 132 -10.25 -7.26 1.51
CA ILE A 132 -10.73 -7.89 2.74
C ILE A 132 -12.21 -7.52 2.89
N THR A 133 -13.08 -8.51 2.81
CA THR A 133 -14.54 -8.35 2.96
C THR A 133 -15.13 -9.27 4.03
N ASN A 134 -14.27 -10.03 4.72
CA ASN A 134 -14.62 -11.05 5.69
C ASN A 134 -14.47 -10.59 7.16
N VAL A 135 -14.33 -9.29 7.40
CA VAL A 135 -14.43 -8.74 8.76
C VAL A 135 -15.88 -8.91 9.23
N SER A 136 -16.08 -9.58 10.36
CA SER A 136 -17.41 -9.79 10.91
C SER A 136 -17.53 -9.09 12.26
N ILE A 137 -18.58 -8.30 12.42
CA ILE A 137 -18.88 -7.61 13.67
C ILE A 137 -20.24 -8.10 14.13
N ASN A 138 -20.27 -8.67 15.33
CA ASN A 138 -21.50 -9.21 15.91
C ASN A 138 -21.73 -8.51 17.24
N CYS A 139 -22.93 -7.94 17.38
CA CYS A 139 -23.34 -7.27 18.61
C CYS A 139 -24.31 -8.15 19.38
N ILE A 140 -24.10 -8.24 20.70
CA ILE A 140 -24.99 -8.94 21.62
C ILE A 140 -25.55 -7.94 22.62
N SER A 141 -26.80 -8.11 23.04
CA SER A 141 -27.37 -7.31 24.13
C SER A 141 -26.62 -7.61 25.42
N GLY A 142 -25.98 -6.59 25.97
CA GLY A 142 -25.26 -6.66 27.23
C GLY A 142 -26.19 -6.17 28.32
N ASN A 143 -26.71 -7.08 29.13
CA ASN A 143 -27.40 -6.71 30.35
C ASN A 143 -26.34 -5.99 31.21
N SER A 144 -26.62 -4.79 31.71
CA SER A 144 -25.69 -3.97 32.52
C SER A 144 -25.12 -4.67 33.78
N ASN A 145 -25.54 -5.92 34.04
CA ASN A 145 -25.08 -6.82 35.10
C ASN A 145 -24.08 -7.90 34.60
N GLY A 146 -23.23 -7.60 33.62
CA GLY A 146 -22.02 -8.38 33.30
C GLY A 146 -22.23 -9.82 32.80
N THR A 147 -23.47 -10.22 32.49
CA THR A 147 -23.74 -11.55 31.92
C THR A 147 -23.72 -11.42 30.40
N LEU A 148 -22.67 -11.92 29.76
CA LEU A 148 -22.66 -12.15 28.32
C LEU A 148 -23.75 -13.19 28.03
N VAL A 149 -24.91 -12.75 27.55
CA VAL A 149 -25.97 -13.66 27.10
C VAL A 149 -25.55 -14.21 25.73
N GLY A 150 -24.58 -15.12 25.77
CA GLY A 150 -23.90 -15.69 24.61
C GLY A 150 -23.05 -16.90 24.99
N GLY A 151 -23.50 -17.69 25.97
CA GLY A 151 -22.91 -18.99 26.31
C GLY A 151 -23.35 -20.06 25.31
N GLY A 152 -22.85 -19.99 24.09
CA GLY A 152 -22.83 -21.14 23.19
C GLY A 152 -21.70 -22.06 23.62
N ASN A 153 -22.02 -23.28 24.05
CA ASN A 153 -21.10 -24.34 24.44
C ASN A 153 -19.80 -24.35 23.62
N PHE A 154 -18.68 -24.00 24.26
CA PHE A 154 -17.40 -24.62 23.93
C PHE A 154 -17.30 -25.87 24.81
N GLN A 155 -17.02 -26.99 24.14
CA GLN A 155 -17.13 -28.37 24.60
C GLN A 155 -16.67 -28.65 26.03
#